data_AF-A0A3P3E607-F1
#
_entry.id   AF-A0A3P3E607-F1
#
_cell.length_a   1.000
_cell.length_b   1.000
_cell.length_c   1.000
_cell.angle_alpha   90.00
_cell.angle_beta   90.00
_cell.angle_gamma   90.00
#
_symmetry.space_group_name_H-M   'P 1'
#
loop_
_entity.id
_entity.type
_entity.pdbx_description
1 polymer ?
#
loop_
_entity_poly.entity_id
_entity_poly.type
_entity_poly.pdbx_seq_one_letter_code
_entity_poly.pdbx_strand_id
1 'polypeptide(L)'
;EDIDAVGEERSETPAIREGSYFVGRNTALMQTVDGAPFTISVRKGRSSDGIPDKHARIIRKLIPIRDAVRDVLKAQELDQPWKPAQVKLRVAWSNFVRAFGPINTTVVSTSEDAETGEVREVHRRPNLQPFLDDPDCWLVASIEDYDVETNTARPGPIFTERVIAPPAAPVITSAADALAVVLNERGHVDVDHIAELLHAD
;
A
#
# COMPACT_ATOMS: atom_id res chain seq x y z
N GLU A 1 11.52 10.56 -48.63
CA GLU A 1 10.28 10.63 -47.84
C GLU A 1 10.63 10.03 -46.49
N ASP A 2 11.00 10.90 -45.56
CA ASP A 2 11.32 10.56 -44.19
C ASP A 2 10.03 10.24 -43.45
N ILE A 3 9.96 9.05 -42.86
CA ILE A 3 8.96 8.67 -41.87
C ILE A 3 9.70 8.33 -40.59
N ASP A 4 10.08 9.38 -39.86
CA ASP A 4 10.45 9.29 -38.45
C ASP A 4 9.21 8.86 -37.65
N ALA A 5 9.09 7.56 -37.43
CA ALA A 5 8.23 7.01 -36.39
C ALA A 5 8.92 7.24 -35.04
N VAL A 6 8.65 8.39 -34.43
CA VAL A 6 8.97 8.65 -33.03
C VAL A 6 8.06 7.72 -32.22
N GLY A 7 8.61 6.58 -31.82
CA GLY A 7 7.99 5.74 -30.79
C GLY A 7 7.89 6.55 -29.52
N GLU A 8 6.66 6.89 -29.11
CA GLU A 8 6.39 7.36 -27.77
C GLU A 8 6.85 6.26 -26.80
N GLU A 9 7.99 6.48 -26.16
CA GLU A 9 8.34 5.81 -24.92
C GLU A 9 7.20 6.13 -23.93
N ARG A 10 6.23 5.23 -23.86
CA ARG A 10 5.31 5.17 -22.73
C ARG A 10 6.17 4.90 -21.52
N SER A 11 6.50 5.97 -20.78
CA SER A 11 7.02 5.83 -19.44
C SER A 11 5.99 5.00 -18.67
N GLU A 12 6.27 3.73 -18.45
CA GLU A 12 5.48 2.84 -17.59
C GLU A 12 5.67 3.31 -16.14
N THR A 13 5.12 4.49 -15.84
CA THR A 13 4.76 4.78 -14.46
C THR A 13 3.64 3.80 -14.17
N PRO A 14 3.82 2.83 -13.25
CA PRO A 14 2.79 1.85 -12.96
C PRO A 14 1.49 2.61 -12.68
N ALA A 15 0.43 2.24 -13.40
CA ALA A 15 -0.85 2.94 -13.31
C ALA A 15 -1.27 3.00 -11.84
N ILE A 16 -1.38 4.21 -11.30
CA ILE A 16 -1.80 4.40 -9.92
C ILE A 16 -3.22 3.86 -9.80
N ARG A 17 -3.40 2.81 -9.01
CA ARG A 17 -4.68 2.09 -8.85
C ARG A 17 -5.79 3.07 -8.47
N GLU A 18 -6.99 2.84 -9.02
CA GLU A 18 -8.21 3.56 -8.67
C GLU A 18 -8.37 3.73 -7.15
N GLY A 19 -8.77 4.92 -6.71
CA GLY A 19 -8.91 5.29 -5.30
C GLY A 19 -7.60 5.66 -4.60
N SER A 20 -6.42 5.34 -5.15
CA SER A 20 -5.14 5.61 -4.48
C SER A 20 -4.85 7.10 -4.38
N TYR A 21 -4.45 7.54 -3.19
CA TYR A 21 -3.93 8.90 -3.01
C TYR A 21 -2.47 9.01 -3.45
N PHE A 22 -2.05 10.15 -3.95
CA PHE A 22 -0.66 10.43 -4.28
C PHE A 22 -0.37 11.93 -4.22
N VAL A 23 0.93 12.27 -4.19
CA VAL A 23 1.37 13.67 -4.26
C VAL A 23 1.80 13.97 -5.70
N GLY A 24 1.02 14.82 -6.37
CA GLY A 24 1.31 15.27 -7.72
C GLY A 24 2.31 16.42 -7.79
N ARG A 25 2.41 17.05 -8.96
CA ARG A 25 3.23 18.25 -9.19
C ARG A 25 2.87 19.36 -8.19
N ASN A 26 3.85 20.21 -7.85
CA ASN A 26 3.70 21.31 -6.88
C ASN A 26 3.16 20.87 -5.52
N THR A 27 3.40 19.62 -5.10
CA THR A 27 2.90 19.05 -3.85
C THR A 27 1.38 18.95 -3.76
N ALA A 28 0.65 18.96 -4.88
CA ALA A 28 -0.80 18.80 -4.89
C ALA A 28 -1.19 17.41 -4.31
N LEU A 29 -2.18 17.36 -3.41
CA LEU A 29 -2.74 16.08 -2.96
C LEU A 29 -3.75 15.65 -4.01
N MET A 30 -3.59 14.44 -4.53
CA MET A 30 -4.39 13.90 -5.61
C MET A 30 -4.90 12.50 -5.27
N GLN A 31 -5.95 12.07 -5.97
CA GLN A 31 -6.49 10.72 -5.93
C GLN A 31 -6.81 10.28 -7.36
N THR A 32 -6.59 9.01 -7.68
CA THR A 32 -7.09 8.45 -8.94
C THR A 32 -8.60 8.24 -8.82
N VAL A 33 -9.37 8.93 -9.66
CA VAL A 33 -10.83 8.81 -9.75
C VAL A 33 -11.19 8.58 -11.22
N ASP A 34 -11.93 7.51 -11.50
CA ASP A 34 -12.29 7.06 -12.85
C ASP A 34 -11.07 6.93 -13.77
N GLY A 35 -9.96 6.42 -13.22
CA GLY A 35 -8.69 6.25 -13.94
C GLY A 35 -7.91 7.55 -14.20
N ALA A 36 -8.38 8.70 -13.72
CA ALA A 36 -7.75 10.00 -13.93
C ALA A 36 -7.29 10.66 -12.61
N PRO A 37 -6.19 11.44 -12.63
CA PRO A 37 -5.78 12.26 -11.49
C PRO A 37 -6.81 13.34 -11.12
N PHE A 38 -7.43 13.22 -9.95
CA PHE A 38 -8.31 14.24 -9.37
C PHE A 38 -7.59 15.00 -8.25
N THR A 39 -7.67 16.34 -8.24
CA THR A 39 -7.03 17.17 -7.20
C THR A 39 -7.94 17.31 -5.99
N ILE A 40 -7.41 16.97 -4.81
CA ILE A 40 -8.15 17.12 -3.55
C ILE A 40 -7.97 18.52 -3.01
N SER A 41 -9.08 19.26 -2.98
CA SER A 41 -9.15 20.58 -2.37
C SER A 41 -9.16 20.50 -0.85
N VAL A 42 -8.32 21.33 -0.22
CA VAL A 42 -8.33 21.52 1.24
C VAL A 42 -9.21 22.71 1.58
N ARG A 43 -10.18 22.48 2.46
CA ARG A 43 -11.12 23.50 2.94
C ARG A 43 -10.37 24.68 3.56
N LYS A 44 -10.70 25.90 3.12
CA LYS A 44 -10.21 27.16 3.72
C LYS A 44 -11.30 27.80 4.59
N GLY A 45 -10.94 28.18 5.82
CA GLY A 45 -11.84 28.90 6.74
C GLY A 45 -13.14 28.13 7.01
N ARG A 46 -14.28 28.79 6.82
CA ARG A 46 -15.63 28.25 7.04
C ARG A 46 -16.29 27.64 5.80
N SER A 47 -15.59 27.53 4.67
CA SER A 47 -16.14 26.91 3.45
C SER A 47 -16.64 25.50 3.74
N SER A 48 -17.68 25.02 3.04
CA SER A 48 -18.05 23.60 3.05
C SER A 48 -17.28 22.78 2.01
N ASP A 49 -16.62 23.44 1.07
CA ASP A 49 -15.91 22.82 -0.05
C ASP A 49 -14.54 22.26 0.38
N GLY A 50 -14.23 21.05 -0.10
CA GLY A 50 -12.99 20.31 0.20
C GLY A 50 -12.93 19.62 1.58
N ILE A 51 -11.86 18.85 1.77
CA ILE A 51 -11.61 18.11 3.01
C ILE A 51 -10.98 19.00 4.10
N PRO A 52 -11.14 18.67 5.40
CA PRO A 52 -10.44 19.38 6.48
C PRO A 52 -8.91 19.34 6.34
N ASP A 53 -8.23 20.42 6.73
CA ASP A 53 -6.74 20.49 6.71
C ASP A 53 -6.09 19.32 7.45
N LYS A 54 -6.63 18.95 8.63
CA LYS A 54 -6.14 17.80 9.38
C LYS A 54 -6.18 16.52 8.56
N HIS A 55 -7.26 16.27 7.82
CA HIS A 55 -7.40 15.09 6.96
C HIS A 55 -6.36 15.10 5.84
N ALA A 56 -6.19 16.25 5.18
CA ALA A 56 -5.19 16.40 4.13
C ALA A 56 -3.76 16.12 4.65
N ARG A 57 -3.42 16.60 5.86
CA ARG A 57 -2.11 16.32 6.47
C ARG A 57 -1.94 14.85 6.88
N ILE A 58 -2.99 14.20 7.34
CA ILE A 58 -3.00 12.75 7.64
C ILE A 58 -2.74 11.96 6.36
N ILE A 59 -3.53 12.17 5.31
CA ILE A 59 -3.40 11.47 4.02
C ILE A 59 -1.97 11.63 3.48
N ARG A 60 -1.45 12.86 3.45
CA ARG A 60 -0.08 13.15 2.99
C ARG A 60 1.01 12.40 3.74
N LYS A 61 0.81 12.10 5.03
CA LYS A 61 1.78 11.33 5.82
C LYS A 61 1.57 9.82 5.74
N LEU A 62 0.37 9.34 5.38
CA LEU A 62 0.10 7.91 5.16
C LEU A 62 0.60 7.43 3.79
N ILE A 63 0.59 8.29 2.76
CA ILE A 63 1.13 7.97 1.42
C ILE A 63 2.57 7.40 1.47
N PRO A 64 3.57 8.07 2.06
CA PRO A 64 4.94 7.53 2.10
C PRO A 64 5.07 6.27 2.97
N ILE A 65 4.16 6.04 3.92
CA ILE A 65 4.11 4.79 4.67
C ILE A 65 3.66 3.67 3.74
N ARG A 66 2.50 3.83 3.07
CA ARG A 66 1.96 2.88 2.10
C ARG A 66 2.99 2.51 1.03
N ASP A 67 3.63 3.53 0.43
CA ASP A 67 4.59 3.32 -0.64
C ASP A 67 5.82 2.57 -0.14
N ALA A 68 6.32 2.89 1.07
CA ALA A 68 7.43 2.15 1.66
C ALA A 68 7.06 0.70 2.06
N VAL A 69 5.81 0.45 2.48
CA VAL A 69 5.33 -0.92 2.72
C VAL A 69 5.31 -1.72 1.43
N ARG A 70 4.77 -1.16 0.34
CA ARG A 70 4.79 -1.78 -0.99
C ARG A 70 6.22 -2.08 -1.45
N ASP A 71 7.15 -1.15 -1.25
CA ASP A 71 8.56 -1.35 -1.58
C ASP A 71 9.19 -2.52 -0.80
N VAL A 72 8.90 -2.63 0.51
CA VAL A 72 9.40 -3.75 1.33
C VAL A 72 8.83 -5.08 0.83
N LEU A 73 7.51 -5.15 0.60
CA LEU A 73 6.88 -6.38 0.14
C LEU A 73 7.37 -6.77 -1.25
N LYS A 74 7.41 -5.84 -2.21
CA LYS A 74 7.94 -6.12 -3.55
C LYS A 74 9.38 -6.62 -3.53
N ALA A 75 10.24 -6.02 -2.70
CA ALA A 75 11.61 -6.49 -2.56
C ALA A 75 11.70 -7.88 -1.90
N GLN A 76 10.84 -8.19 -0.93
CA GLN A 76 10.78 -9.54 -0.33
C GLN A 76 10.29 -10.59 -1.33
N GLU A 77 9.26 -10.27 -2.11
CA GLU A 77 8.71 -11.14 -3.16
C GLU A 77 9.76 -11.50 -4.22
N LEU A 78 10.54 -10.50 -4.67
CA LEU A 78 11.58 -10.66 -5.68
C LEU A 78 12.93 -11.13 -5.12
N ASP A 79 12.99 -11.49 -3.84
CA ASP A 79 14.22 -11.86 -3.14
C ASP A 79 15.36 -10.83 -3.24
N GLN A 80 15.01 -9.55 -3.31
CA GLN A 80 15.95 -8.41 -3.38
C GLN A 80 16.22 -7.80 -2.00
N PRO A 81 17.33 -7.09 -1.78
CA PRO A 81 17.58 -6.43 -0.49
C PRO A 81 16.51 -5.39 -0.10
N TRP A 82 15.74 -5.64 0.96
CA TRP A 82 14.64 -4.75 1.43
C TRP A 82 15.00 -3.83 2.61
N LYS A 83 16.20 -3.95 3.19
CA LYS A 83 16.63 -3.11 4.34
C LYS A 83 16.50 -1.60 4.07
N PRO A 84 16.88 -1.06 2.89
CA PRO A 84 16.69 0.37 2.61
C PRO A 84 15.22 0.80 2.65
N ALA A 85 14.31 -0.03 2.14
CA ALA A 85 12.87 0.23 2.19
C ALA A 85 12.34 0.18 3.64
N GLN A 86 12.81 -0.75 4.47
CA GLN A 86 12.48 -0.77 5.90
C GLN A 86 12.94 0.49 6.65
N VAL A 87 14.09 1.05 6.30
CA VAL A 87 14.55 2.34 6.87
C VAL A 87 13.61 3.48 6.47
N LYS A 88 13.24 3.57 5.19
CA LYS A 88 12.25 4.56 4.71
C LYS A 88 10.92 4.42 5.45
N LEU A 89 10.42 3.19 5.58
CA LEU A 89 9.20 2.88 6.32
C LEU A 89 9.29 3.34 7.78
N ARG A 90 10.39 3.04 8.47
CA ARG A 90 10.63 3.45 9.86
C ARG A 90 10.63 4.96 10.04
N VAL A 91 11.26 5.70 9.12
CA VAL A 91 11.27 7.16 9.15
C VAL A 91 9.88 7.73 8.90
N ALA A 92 9.17 7.24 7.88
CA ALA A 92 7.82 7.69 7.54
C ALA A 92 6.84 7.44 8.69
N TRP A 93 6.87 6.23 9.25
CA TRP A 93 6.06 5.83 10.41
C TRP A 93 6.34 6.68 11.64
N SER A 94 7.61 6.85 12.02
CA SER A 94 7.98 7.67 13.19
C SER A 94 7.54 9.13 13.03
N ASN A 95 7.62 9.67 11.80
CA ASN A 95 7.16 11.01 11.46
C ASN A 95 5.64 11.15 11.46
N PHE A 96 4.88 10.07 11.24
CA PHE A 96 3.42 10.03 11.38
C PHE A 96 3.05 9.98 12.87
N VAL A 97 3.59 9.02 13.60
CA VAL A 97 3.28 8.80 15.03
C VAL A 97 3.58 10.05 15.86
N ARG A 98 4.70 10.73 15.60
CA ARG A 98 5.04 12.00 16.26
C ARG A 98 4.00 13.10 16.02
N ALA A 99 3.34 13.11 14.85
CA ALA A 99 2.41 14.16 14.46
C ALA A 99 0.96 13.85 14.86
N PHE A 100 0.55 12.58 14.83
CA PHE A 100 -0.85 12.16 14.91
C PHE A 100 -1.13 11.03 15.91
N GLY A 101 -0.11 10.47 16.56
CA GLY A 101 -0.24 9.24 17.34
C GLY A 101 -0.32 7.99 16.46
N PRO A 102 -0.65 6.82 17.03
CA PRO A 102 -0.77 5.56 16.29
C PRO A 102 -1.69 5.67 15.06
N ILE A 103 -1.33 5.02 13.95
CA ILE A 103 -2.19 4.91 12.76
C ILE A 103 -3.55 4.30 13.15
N ASN A 104 -3.51 3.25 13.96
CA ASN A 104 -4.70 2.49 14.38
C ASN A 104 -5.44 3.09 15.59
N THR A 105 -5.15 4.35 15.96
CA THR A 105 -5.85 5.05 17.05
C THR A 105 -7.37 4.86 16.90
N THR A 106 -8.00 4.31 17.94
CA THR A 106 -9.43 4.03 17.98
C THR A 106 -10.04 4.70 19.19
N VAL A 107 -11.05 5.53 18.96
CA VAL A 107 -11.82 6.24 19.99
C VAL A 107 -13.17 5.57 20.13
N VAL A 108 -13.38 4.91 21.27
CA VAL A 108 -14.64 4.28 21.65
C VAL A 108 -15.49 5.27 22.43
N SER A 109 -16.75 5.43 22.06
CA SER A 109 -17.72 6.22 22.83
C SER A 109 -19.02 5.46 22.98
N THR A 110 -19.49 5.35 24.21
CA THR A 110 -20.76 4.69 24.55
C THR A 110 -21.81 5.76 24.86
N SER A 111 -22.99 5.64 24.26
CA SER A 111 -24.16 6.49 24.54
C SER A 111 -25.36 5.63 24.82
N GLU A 112 -26.11 5.95 25.87
CA GLU A 112 -27.38 5.29 26.21
C GLU A 112 -28.54 6.17 25.75
N ASP A 113 -29.48 5.57 25.04
CA ASP A 113 -30.71 6.23 24.62
C ASP A 113 -31.66 6.36 25.82
N ALA A 114 -32.00 7.59 26.19
CA ALA A 114 -32.75 7.88 27.41
C ALA A 114 -34.22 7.42 27.38
N GLU A 115 -34.79 7.16 26.20
CA GLU A 115 -36.19 6.74 26.05
C GLU A 115 -36.32 5.21 25.96
N THR A 116 -35.33 4.55 25.35
CA THR A 116 -35.36 3.11 25.07
C THR A 116 -34.43 2.28 25.95
N GLY A 117 -33.46 2.91 26.62
CA GLY A 117 -32.40 2.24 27.37
C GLY A 117 -31.38 1.52 26.49
N GLU A 118 -31.40 1.74 25.17
CA GLU A 118 -30.47 1.10 24.24
C GLU A 118 -29.06 1.70 24.40
N VAL A 119 -28.08 0.84 24.70
CA VAL A 119 -26.67 1.24 24.78
C VAL A 119 -26.03 1.07 23.40
N ARG A 120 -25.53 2.17 22.83
CA ARG A 120 -24.80 2.19 21.55
C ARG A 120 -23.34 2.51 21.77
N GLU A 121 -22.48 1.70 21.16
CA GLU A 121 -21.03 1.90 21.17
C GLU A 121 -20.56 2.31 19.77
N VAL A 122 -19.83 3.42 19.69
CA VAL A 122 -19.33 3.99 18.43
C VAL A 122 -17.81 3.97 18.43
N HIS A 123 -17.23 3.32 17.42
CA HIS A 123 -15.77 3.22 17.24
C HIS A 123 -15.33 4.16 16.12
N ARG A 124 -14.49 5.14 16.45
CA ARG A 124 -13.95 6.09 15.47
C ARG A 124 -12.46 5.90 15.30
N ARG A 125 -11.99 5.85 14.05
CA ARG A 125 -10.57 5.70 13.67
C ARG A 125 -10.04 7.00 13.07
N PRO A 126 -9.77 8.06 13.87
CA PRO A 126 -9.50 9.41 13.35
C PRO A 126 -8.33 9.51 12.37
N ASN A 127 -7.35 8.62 12.46
CA ASN A 127 -6.18 8.60 11.59
C ASN A 127 -6.38 7.77 10.33
N LEU A 128 -7.15 6.68 10.40
CA LEU A 128 -7.42 5.81 9.24
C LEU A 128 -8.63 6.30 8.42
N GLN A 129 -9.63 6.89 9.05
CA GLN A 129 -10.87 7.36 8.42
C GLN A 129 -10.62 8.26 7.19
N PRO A 130 -9.68 9.23 7.21
CA PRO A 130 -9.41 10.08 6.05
C PRO A 130 -8.79 9.35 4.86
N PHE A 131 -8.31 8.12 5.05
CA PHE A 131 -7.54 7.36 4.06
C PHE A 131 -8.30 6.11 3.57
N LEU A 132 -9.57 5.95 3.93
CA LEU A 132 -10.34 4.73 3.63
C LEU A 132 -10.55 4.47 2.14
N ASP A 133 -10.61 5.50 1.31
CA ASP A 133 -10.81 5.33 -0.14
C ASP A 133 -9.54 4.81 -0.83
N ASP A 134 -8.40 4.80 -0.12
CA ASP A 134 -7.19 4.18 -0.64
C ASP A 134 -7.32 2.66 -0.63
N PRO A 135 -7.01 1.96 -1.75
CA PRO A 135 -7.09 0.51 -1.81
C PRO A 135 -6.16 -0.20 -0.81
N ASP A 136 -5.12 0.49 -0.33
CA ASP A 136 -4.13 -0.05 0.60
C ASP A 136 -4.29 0.50 2.02
N CYS A 137 -5.44 1.07 2.37
CA CYS A 137 -5.68 1.57 3.73
C CYS A 137 -5.47 0.48 4.80
N TRP A 138 -5.91 -0.75 4.53
CA TRP A 138 -5.74 -1.88 5.45
C TRP A 138 -4.32 -2.44 5.48
N LEU A 139 -3.57 -2.29 4.38
CA LEU A 139 -2.15 -2.59 4.36
C LEU A 139 -1.37 -1.61 5.24
N VAL A 140 -1.74 -0.33 5.22
CA VAL A 140 -1.14 0.67 6.11
C VAL A 140 -1.51 0.41 7.57
N ALA A 141 -2.75 -0.02 7.84
CA ALA A 141 -3.18 -0.39 9.18
C ALA A 141 -2.43 -1.61 9.73
N SER A 142 -2.05 -2.60 8.90
CA SER A 142 -1.46 -3.86 9.36
C SER A 142 -0.02 -3.74 9.88
N ILE A 143 0.63 -2.58 9.71
CA ILE A 143 2.03 -2.40 10.10
C ILE A 143 2.22 -2.09 11.59
N GLU A 144 1.14 -1.84 12.33
CA GLU A 144 1.19 -1.54 13.76
C GLU A 144 0.53 -2.65 14.57
N ASP A 145 1.19 -3.06 15.65
CA ASP A 145 0.54 -3.75 16.75
C ASP A 145 0.01 -2.69 17.72
N TYR A 146 -1.31 -2.45 17.70
CA TYR A 146 -1.98 -1.38 18.43
C TYR A 146 -2.81 -1.93 19.59
N ASP A 147 -2.59 -1.35 20.77
CA ASP A 147 -3.35 -1.61 21.98
C ASP A 147 -4.33 -0.47 22.24
N VAL A 148 -5.62 -0.80 22.19
CA VAL A 148 -6.73 0.14 22.38
C VAL A 148 -6.85 0.64 23.82
N GLU A 149 -6.47 -0.18 24.81
CA GLU A 149 -6.59 0.15 26.23
C GLU A 149 -5.54 1.20 26.62
N THR A 150 -4.31 1.03 26.12
CA THR A 150 -3.20 1.94 26.42
C THR A 150 -3.06 3.08 25.40
N ASN A 151 -3.77 3.00 24.27
CA ASN A 151 -3.61 3.90 23.12
C ASN A 151 -2.14 3.99 22.68
N THR A 152 -1.46 2.85 22.64
CA THR A 152 -0.06 2.74 22.21
C THR A 152 0.06 1.80 21.01
N ALA A 153 1.07 2.02 20.17
CA ALA A 153 1.39 1.13 19.07
C ALA A 153 2.88 0.79 19.04
N ARG A 154 3.17 -0.44 18.63
CA ARG A 154 4.52 -0.93 18.35
C ARG A 154 4.67 -1.20 16.85
N PRO A 155 5.87 -1.01 16.28
CA PRO A 155 6.15 -1.43 14.91
C PRO A 155 5.91 -2.93 14.76
N GLY A 156 5.15 -3.33 13.75
CA GLY A 156 4.92 -4.74 13.42
C GLY A 156 6.14 -5.43 12.78
N PRO A 157 6.03 -6.73 12.46
CA PRO A 157 7.17 -7.53 11.98
C PRO A 157 7.82 -7.01 10.70
N ILE A 158 7.06 -6.37 9.81
CA ILE A 158 7.55 -5.84 8.51
C ILE A 158 8.72 -4.86 8.65
N PHE A 159 8.89 -4.24 9.83
CA PHE A 159 9.98 -3.31 10.10
C PHE A 159 11.34 -3.99 10.34
N THR A 160 11.36 -5.29 10.64
CA THR A 160 12.55 -6.03 11.08
C THR A 160 12.73 -7.36 10.37
N GLU A 161 11.65 -7.96 9.88
CA GLU A 161 11.59 -9.34 9.45
C GLU A 161 11.12 -9.46 8.00
N ARG A 162 11.36 -10.63 7.43
CA ARG A 162 10.68 -11.08 6.22
C ARG A 162 9.27 -11.50 6.60
N VAL A 163 8.26 -10.91 5.97
CA VAL A 163 6.83 -11.20 6.23
C VAL A 163 6.16 -11.94 5.08
N ILE A 164 6.79 -11.97 3.90
CA ILE A 164 6.41 -12.83 2.78
C ILE A 164 7.61 -13.61 2.27
N ALA A 165 7.38 -14.89 1.95
CA ALA A 165 8.36 -15.73 1.29
C ALA A 165 8.26 -15.55 -0.24
N PRO A 166 9.38 -15.65 -0.99
CA PRO A 166 9.28 -15.82 -2.43
C PRO A 166 8.50 -17.12 -2.72
N PRO A 167 7.83 -17.23 -3.88
CA PRO A 167 7.21 -18.48 -4.30
C PRO A 167 8.22 -19.64 -4.21
N ALA A 168 7.78 -20.79 -3.70
CA ALA A 168 8.64 -21.97 -3.67
C ALA A 168 9.08 -22.32 -5.09
N ALA A 169 10.35 -22.69 -5.26
CA ALA A 169 10.84 -23.17 -6.53
C ALA A 169 9.97 -24.37 -6.98
N PRO A 170 9.55 -24.41 -8.25
CA PRO A 170 8.73 -25.50 -8.75
C PRO A 170 9.51 -26.81 -8.64
N VAL A 171 8.86 -27.86 -8.13
CA VAL A 171 9.44 -29.21 -8.11
C VAL A 171 9.16 -29.85 -9.46
N ILE A 172 10.23 -30.16 -10.20
CA ILE A 172 10.14 -30.72 -11.54
C ILE A 172 10.47 -32.20 -11.46
N THR A 173 9.45 -33.05 -11.64
CA THR A 173 9.62 -34.51 -11.61
C THR A 173 9.32 -35.16 -12.96
N SER A 174 8.81 -34.38 -13.91
CA SER A 174 8.37 -34.85 -15.21
C SER A 174 8.45 -33.75 -16.27
N ALA A 175 8.43 -34.16 -17.55
CA ALA A 175 8.36 -33.23 -18.68
C ALA A 175 7.10 -32.35 -18.66
N ALA A 176 6.01 -32.83 -18.06
CA ALA A 176 4.79 -32.05 -17.89
C ALA A 176 5.00 -30.92 -16.86
N ASP A 177 5.72 -31.19 -15.77
CA ASP A 177 6.07 -30.17 -14.76
C ASP A 177 6.98 -29.11 -15.38
N ALA A 178 8.01 -29.53 -16.12
CA ALA A 178 8.92 -28.62 -16.82
C ALA A 178 8.16 -27.74 -17.83
N LEU A 179 7.26 -28.32 -18.62
CA LEU A 179 6.40 -27.55 -19.55
C LEU A 179 5.55 -26.51 -18.80
N ALA A 180 4.97 -26.86 -17.66
CA ALA A 180 4.17 -25.93 -16.86
C ALA A 180 5.01 -24.75 -16.35
N VAL A 181 6.25 -25.00 -15.91
CA VAL A 181 7.20 -23.96 -15.50
C VAL A 181 7.52 -23.03 -16.67
N VAL A 182 7.86 -23.58 -17.83
CA VAL A 182 8.21 -22.78 -19.02
C VAL A 182 7.04 -21.93 -19.50
N LEU A 183 5.81 -22.47 -19.51
CA LEU A 183 4.62 -21.71 -19.86
C LEU A 183 4.35 -20.57 -18.87
N ASN A 184 4.55 -20.82 -17.57
CA ASN A 184 4.39 -19.79 -16.54
C ASN A 184 5.46 -18.69 -16.64
N GLU A 185 6.71 -19.05 -16.94
CA GLU A 185 7.83 -18.10 -17.01
C GLU A 185 7.89 -17.31 -18.32
N ARG A 186 7.63 -17.96 -19.47
CA ARG A 186 7.86 -17.39 -20.81
C ARG A 186 6.57 -17.14 -21.60
N GLY A 187 5.43 -17.67 -21.16
CA GLY A 187 4.14 -17.52 -21.86
C GLY A 187 4.04 -18.29 -23.17
N HIS A 188 5.03 -19.11 -23.52
CA HIS A 188 5.05 -19.95 -24.72
C HIS A 188 5.90 -21.20 -24.48
N VAL A 189 5.79 -22.17 -25.38
CA VAL A 189 6.56 -23.42 -25.30
C VAL A 189 7.99 -23.18 -25.77
N ASP A 190 8.96 -23.54 -24.94
CA ASP A 190 10.39 -23.49 -25.22
C ASP A 190 11.01 -24.85 -24.89
N VAL A 191 11.40 -25.60 -25.93
CA VAL A 191 11.87 -26.98 -25.80
C VAL A 191 13.26 -27.06 -25.18
N ASP A 192 14.12 -26.08 -25.47
CA ASP A 192 15.49 -26.06 -24.94
C ASP A 192 15.44 -25.79 -23.43
N HIS A 193 14.60 -24.85 -22.99
CA HIS A 193 14.40 -24.57 -21.55
C HIS A 193 13.78 -25.77 -20.81
N ILE A 194 12.85 -26.50 -21.44
CA ILE A 194 12.30 -27.75 -20.87
C ILE A 194 13.41 -28.79 -20.65
N ALA A 195 14.30 -28.96 -21.64
CA ALA A 195 15.40 -29.91 -21.53
C ALA A 195 16.39 -29.51 -20.42
N GLU A 196 16.73 -28.23 -20.31
CA GLU A 196 17.57 -27.71 -19.22
C GLU A 196 16.98 -28.03 -17.84
N LEU A 197 15.69 -27.77 -17.65
CA LEU A 197 14.98 -28.02 -16.39
C LEU A 197 14.92 -29.52 -16.02
N LEU A 198 14.88 -30.42 -17.01
CA LEU A 198 14.87 -31.87 -16.78
C LEU A 198 16.25 -32.47 -16.50
N HIS A 199 17.32 -31.71 -16.75
CA HIS A 199 18.70 -32.15 -16.59
C HIS A 199 19.45 -31.44 -15.46
N ALA A 200 18.76 -30.57 -14.71
CA ALA A 200 19.31 -29.78 -13.61
C ALA A 200 19.35 -30.52 -12.24
N ASP A 201 19.22 -31.85 -12.24
CA ASP A 201 19.36 -32.71 -11.03
C ASP A 201 20.81 -32.84 -10.54
#